data_AF-A0A0N0D408-F1
#
_entry.id   AF-A0A0N0D408-F1
#
_cell.length_a   1.000
_cell.length_b   1.000
_cell.length_c   1.000
_cell.angle_alpha   90.00
_cell.angle_beta   90.00
_cell.angle_gamma   90.00
#
_symmetry.space_group_name_H-M   'P 1'
#
loop_
_entity.id
_entity.type
_entity.pdbx_description
1 polymer ?
#
loop_
_entity_poly.entity_id
_entity_poly.type
_entity_poly.pdbx_seq_one_letter_code
_entity_poly.pdbx_strand_id
1 'polypeptide(L)'
;MTKLWEYVEWFIPQNMKEDLKYFIRARQFVLFSGIALLFYLVNTIKWFKLGYPNLAISMISVCIVNILMVFIFRVSGSINLAGNGVMAALCWHFFYLIYLTGGLHSSAISWVVIIPVFA
;
A
#
# COMPACT_ATOMS: atom_id res chain seq x y z
N MET A 1 -12.98 16.01 18.24
CA MET A 1 -12.27 14.99 17.42
C MET A 1 -11.06 15.65 16.80
N THR A 2 -9.91 14.97 16.69
CA THR A 2 -8.72 15.55 16.04
C THR A 2 -8.93 15.61 14.52
N LYS A 3 -8.38 16.62 13.83
CA LYS A 3 -8.49 16.81 12.36
C LYS A 3 -8.10 15.57 11.54
N LEU A 4 -7.21 14.73 12.08
CA LEU A 4 -6.80 13.47 11.47
C LEU A 4 -7.98 12.49 11.33
N TRP A 5 -8.87 12.44 12.31
CA TRP A 5 -10.02 11.52 12.28
C TRP A 5 -11.04 11.91 11.23
N GLU A 6 -11.33 13.20 11.09
CA GLU A 6 -12.21 13.71 10.04
C GLU A 6 -11.67 13.37 8.65
N TYR A 7 -10.36 13.49 8.45
CA TYR A 7 -9.71 13.11 7.19
C TYR A 7 -9.83 11.60 6.91
N VAL A 8 -9.54 10.76 7.89
CA VAL A 8 -9.63 9.29 7.74
C VAL A 8 -11.07 8.86 7.47
N GLU A 9 -12.02 9.39 8.24
CA GLU A 9 -13.44 9.07 8.10
C GLU A 9 -14.04 9.58 6.80
N TRP A 10 -13.45 10.63 6.20
CA TRP A 10 -13.87 11.10 4.88
C TRP A 10 -13.74 9.96 3.88
N PHE A 11 -12.64 9.19 3.87
CA PHE A 11 -12.41 8.09 2.93
C PHE A 11 -13.25 6.82 3.20
N ILE A 12 -13.94 6.75 4.35
CA ILE A 12 -14.76 5.59 4.70
C ILE A 12 -16.18 5.79 4.12
N PRO A 13 -16.66 4.86 3.26
CA PRO A 13 -18.02 4.87 2.74
C PRO A 13 -19.08 4.90 3.86
N GLN A 14 -20.17 5.66 3.66
CA GLN A 14 -21.20 5.81 4.69
C GLN A 14 -21.92 4.50 5.04
N ASN A 15 -22.16 3.64 4.04
CA ASN A 15 -22.78 2.32 4.21
C ASN A 15 -21.97 1.35 5.09
N MET A 16 -20.67 1.60 5.32
CA MET A 16 -19.85 0.77 6.22
C MET A 16 -19.87 1.22 7.67
N LYS A 17 -20.45 2.39 7.98
CA LYS A 17 -20.47 2.92 9.35
C LYS A 17 -21.48 2.22 10.26
N GLU A 18 -22.40 1.46 9.67
CA GLU A 18 -23.47 0.74 10.40
C GLU A 18 -22.97 -0.55 11.07
N ASP A 19 -21.98 -1.23 10.48
CA ASP A 19 -21.35 -2.42 11.06
C ASP A 19 -19.97 -2.07 11.64
N LEU A 20 -19.87 -2.15 12.97
CA LEU A 20 -18.65 -1.87 13.72
C LEU A 20 -17.43 -2.66 13.21
N LYS A 21 -17.61 -3.92 12.79
CA LYS A 21 -16.50 -4.76 12.32
C LYS A 21 -15.95 -4.27 10.99
N TYR A 22 -16.82 -3.90 10.05
CA TYR A 22 -16.39 -3.34 8.77
C TYR A 22 -15.80 -1.95 8.93
N PHE A 23 -16.37 -1.12 9.82
CA PHE A 23 -15.84 0.20 10.13
C PHE A 23 -14.39 0.15 10.66
N ILE A 24 -14.09 -0.77 11.59
CA ILE A 24 -12.73 -0.93 12.13
C ILE A 24 -11.73 -1.32 11.04
N ARG A 25 -12.09 -2.27 10.18
CA ARG A 25 -11.24 -2.72 9.07
C ARG A 25 -11.00 -1.62 8.04
N ALA A 26 -12.06 -0.89 7.67
CA ALA A 26 -11.98 0.26 6.78
C ALA A 26 -11.02 1.34 7.33
N ARG A 27 -11.15 1.64 8.63
CA ARG A 27 -10.29 2.61 9.30
C ARG A 27 -8.82 2.17 9.32
N GLN A 28 -8.56 0.90 9.63
CA GLN A 28 -7.21 0.34 9.57
C GLN A 28 -6.62 0.44 8.16
N PHE A 29 -7.39 0.07 7.14
CA PHE A 29 -6.96 0.16 5.75
C PHE A 29 -6.57 1.59 5.37
N VAL A 30 -7.42 2.59 5.64
CA VAL A 30 -7.13 4.00 5.31
C VAL A 30 -5.91 4.52 6.07
N LEU A 31 -5.80 4.22 7.38
CA LEU A 31 -4.66 4.63 8.19
C LEU A 31 -3.34 4.03 7.68
N PHE A 32 -3.30 2.72 7.46
CA PHE A 32 -2.09 2.05 6.98
C PHE A 32 -1.74 2.48 5.56
N SER A 33 -2.73 2.69 4.70
CA SER A 33 -2.51 3.23 3.35
C SER A 33 -1.90 4.63 3.39
N GLY A 34 -2.33 5.48 4.33
CA GLY A 34 -1.74 6.80 4.56
C GLY A 34 -0.30 6.74 5.08
N ILE A 35 -0.01 5.89 6.06
CA ILE A 35 1.34 5.67 6.59
C ILE A 35 2.27 5.11 5.50
N ALA A 36 1.76 4.20 4.68
CA ALA A 36 2.52 3.57 3.59
C ALA A 36 3.04 4.59 2.57
N LEU A 37 2.37 5.72 2.36
CA LEU A 37 2.86 6.79 1.47
C LEU A 37 4.24 7.30 1.91
N LEU A 38 4.46 7.48 3.22
CA LEU A 38 5.77 7.88 3.74
C LEU A 38 6.83 6.81 3.47
N PHE A 39 6.46 5.53 3.65
CA PHE A 39 7.35 4.41 3.38
C PHE A 39 7.76 4.35 1.90
N TYR A 40 6.83 4.57 0.98
CA TYR A 40 7.10 4.59 -0.47
C TYR A 40 8.00 5.76 -0.86
N LEU A 41 7.76 6.96 -0.32
CA LEU A 41 8.59 8.13 -0.60
C LEU A 41 10.03 7.94 -0.11
N VAL A 42 10.20 7.46 1.12
CA VAL A 42 11.53 7.18 1.68
C VAL A 42 12.27 6.13 0.84
N ASN A 43 11.60 5.05 0.44
CA ASN A 43 12.22 4.04 -0.42
C ASN A 43 12.53 4.55 -1.83
N THR A 44 11.68 5.40 -2.40
CA THR A 44 11.95 6.04 -3.69
C THR A 44 13.26 6.84 -3.63
N ILE A 45 13.41 7.70 -2.62
CA ILE A 45 14.65 8.48 -2.41
C ILE A 45 15.85 7.55 -2.19
N LYS A 46 15.68 6.48 -1.41
CA LYS A 46 16.73 5.47 -1.18
C LYS A 46 17.22 4.88 -2.50
N TRP A 47 16.31 4.41 -3.36
CA TRP A 47 16.67 3.76 -4.61
C TRP A 47 17.29 4.72 -5.63
N PHE A 48 16.81 5.97 -5.70
CA PHE A 48 17.47 7.01 -6.50
C PHE A 48 18.91 7.26 -6.04
N LYS A 49 19.13 7.39 -4.72
CA LYS A 49 20.48 7.62 -4.16
C LYS A 49 21.43 6.44 -4.36
N LEU A 50 20.91 5.21 -4.40
CA LEU A 50 21.71 4.00 -4.65
C LEU A 50 22.01 3.75 -6.14
N GLY A 51 21.57 4.64 -7.04
CA GLY A 51 21.81 4.49 -8.48
C GLY A 51 20.89 3.48 -9.17
N TYR A 52 19.76 3.11 -8.54
CA TYR A 52 18.76 2.21 -9.12
C TYR A 52 17.47 2.97 -9.47
N PRO A 53 17.47 3.81 -10.53
CA PRO A 53 16.31 4.61 -10.90
C PRO A 53 15.09 3.77 -11.27
N ASN A 54 15.28 2.58 -11.84
CA ASN A 54 14.20 1.65 -12.17
C ASN A 54 13.41 1.21 -10.92
N LEU A 55 14.12 0.94 -9.82
CA LEU A 55 13.48 0.58 -8.55
C LEU A 55 12.73 1.77 -7.95
N ALA A 56 13.29 2.98 -8.09
CA ALA A 56 12.60 4.19 -7.65
C ALA A 56 11.32 4.45 -8.44
N ILE A 57 11.34 4.29 -9.77
CA ILE A 57 10.16 4.39 -10.63
C ILE A 57 9.11 3.36 -10.21
N SER A 58 9.50 2.09 -10.02
CA SER A 58 8.56 1.05 -9.59
C SER A 58 7.92 1.36 -8.23
N MET A 59 8.66 1.97 -7.29
CA MET A 59 8.12 2.37 -5.99
C MET A 59 7.14 3.55 -6.11
N ILE A 60 7.42 4.51 -7.00
CA ILE A 60 6.46 5.58 -7.34
C ILE A 60 5.19 4.98 -7.94
N SER A 61 5.30 3.97 -8.81
CA SER A 61 4.12 3.28 -9.35
C SER A 61 3.27 2.64 -8.26
N VAL A 62 3.88 1.97 -7.27
CA VAL A 62 3.15 1.44 -6.10
C VAL A 62 2.46 2.56 -5.31
N CYS A 63 3.15 3.69 -5.11
CA CYS A 63 2.58 4.86 -4.43
C CYS A 63 1.31 5.37 -5.14
N ILE A 64 1.38 5.52 -6.47
CA ILE A 64 0.23 5.94 -7.29
C ILE A 64 -0.91 4.94 -7.17
N VAL A 65 -0.64 3.64 -7.30
CA VAL A 65 -1.67 2.59 -7.17
C VAL A 65 -2.31 2.63 -5.78
N ASN A 66 -1.54 2.78 -4.70
CA ASN A 66 -2.08 2.89 -3.35
C ASN A 66 -3.05 4.08 -3.22
N ILE A 67 -2.66 5.26 -3.71
CA ILE A 67 -3.53 6.44 -3.71
C ILE A 67 -4.83 6.14 -4.47
N LEU A 68 -4.72 5.60 -5.69
CA LEU A 68 -5.88 5.23 -6.50
C LEU A 68 -6.78 4.21 -5.79
N MET A 69 -6.22 3.21 -5.11
CA MET A 69 -6.99 2.19 -4.40
C MET A 69 -7.72 2.76 -3.18
N VAL A 70 -7.16 3.76 -2.48
CA VAL A 70 -7.88 4.47 -1.40
C VAL A 70 -9.07 5.26 -1.97
N PHE A 71 -8.95 5.86 -3.15
CA PHE A 71 -10.07 6.52 -3.82
C PHE A 71 -11.11 5.51 -4.34
N ILE A 72 -10.67 4.39 -4.91
CA ILE A 72 -11.55 3.30 -5.33
C ILE A 72 -12.30 2.73 -4.12
N PHE A 73 -11.63 2.58 -2.98
CA PHE A 73 -12.25 2.13 -1.74
C PHE A 73 -13.40 3.06 -1.33
N ARG A 74 -13.15 4.38 -1.36
CA ARG A 74 -14.16 5.40 -1.05
C ARG A 74 -15.41 5.26 -1.93
N VAL A 75 -15.23 5.07 -3.24
CA VAL A 75 -16.35 5.05 -4.20
C VAL A 75 -17.06 3.71 -4.24
N SER A 76 -16.30 2.61 -4.23
CA SER A 76 -16.86 1.25 -4.37
C SER A 76 -17.37 0.66 -3.07
N GLY A 77 -16.81 1.09 -1.92
CA GLY A 77 -16.99 0.40 -0.66
C GLY A 77 -16.54 -1.06 -0.68
N SER A 78 -15.57 -1.43 -1.52
CA SER A 78 -15.03 -2.78 -1.52
C SER A 78 -13.60 -2.79 -0.96
N ILE A 79 -13.47 -3.20 0.31
CA ILE A 79 -12.14 -3.44 0.92
C ILE A 79 -11.38 -4.51 0.13
N ASN A 80 -12.08 -5.55 -0.33
CA ASN A 80 -11.47 -6.63 -1.10
C ASN A 80 -10.83 -6.10 -2.39
N LEU A 81 -11.53 -5.23 -3.13
CA LEU A 81 -10.99 -4.67 -4.36
C LEU A 81 -9.76 -3.79 -4.08
N ALA A 82 -9.89 -2.86 -3.14
CA ALA A 82 -8.83 -1.91 -2.82
C ALA A 82 -7.61 -2.60 -2.21
N GLY A 83 -7.82 -3.47 -1.23
CA GLY A 83 -6.77 -4.22 -0.55
C GLY A 83 -6.01 -5.14 -1.50
N ASN A 84 -6.71 -5.92 -2.33
CA ASN A 84 -6.05 -6.78 -3.32
C ASN A 84 -5.31 -5.96 -4.38
N GLY A 85 -5.82 -4.79 -4.78
CA GLY A 85 -5.13 -3.91 -5.72
C GLY A 85 -3.79 -3.39 -5.17
N VAL A 86 -3.77 -2.94 -3.91
CA VAL A 86 -2.54 -2.54 -3.22
C VAL A 86 -1.59 -3.73 -3.10
N MET A 87 -2.12 -4.90 -2.71
CA MET A 87 -1.31 -6.10 -2.53
C MET A 87 -0.66 -6.57 -3.83
N ALA A 88 -1.40 -6.55 -4.94
CA ALA A 88 -0.88 -6.90 -6.25
C ALA A 88 0.28 -5.97 -6.66
N ALA A 89 0.16 -4.66 -6.42
CA ALA A 89 1.22 -3.70 -6.72
C ALA A 89 2.47 -3.94 -5.85
N LEU A 90 2.29 -4.24 -4.56
CA LEU A 90 3.40 -4.57 -3.66
C LEU A 90 4.10 -5.86 -4.10
N CYS A 91 3.34 -6.94 -4.33
CA CYS A 91 3.90 -8.20 -4.81
C CYS A 91 4.73 -8.01 -6.09
N TRP A 92 4.17 -7.29 -7.08
CA TRP A 92 4.89 -6.95 -8.30
C TRP A 92 6.20 -6.21 -8.02
N HIS A 93 6.17 -5.16 -7.19
CA HIS A 93 7.37 -4.40 -6.85
C HIS A 93 8.43 -5.28 -6.16
N PHE A 94 8.05 -6.14 -5.23
CA PHE A 94 9.02 -7.00 -4.53
C PHE A 94 9.61 -8.08 -5.44
N PHE A 95 8.83 -8.67 -6.34
CA PHE A 95 9.38 -9.56 -7.37
C PHE A 95 10.35 -8.81 -8.29
N TYR A 96 10.00 -7.60 -8.70
CA TYR A 96 10.88 -6.75 -9.52
C TYR A 96 12.18 -6.37 -8.78
N LEU A 97 12.07 -6.07 -7.49
CA LEU A 97 13.21 -5.80 -6.62
C LEU A 97 14.16 -7.00 -6.54
N ILE A 98 13.62 -8.19 -6.29
CA ILE A 98 14.40 -9.44 -6.21
C ILE A 98 15.11 -9.71 -7.54
N TYR A 99 14.41 -9.55 -8.67
CA TYR A 99 14.99 -9.70 -9.99
C TYR A 99 16.22 -8.78 -10.20
N LEU A 100 16.14 -7.51 -9.78
CA LEU A 100 17.22 -6.55 -9.94
C LEU A 100 18.35 -6.64 -8.88
N THR A 101 18.13 -7.35 -7.77
CA THR A 101 19.07 -7.37 -6.62
C THR A 101 19.72 -8.73 -6.37
N GLY A 102 19.77 -9.61 -7.38
CA GLY A 102 20.48 -10.89 -7.32
C GLY A 102 19.58 -12.12 -7.18
N GLY A 103 18.29 -12.01 -7.50
CA GLY A 103 17.37 -13.14 -7.55
C GLY A 103 17.23 -13.81 -6.19
N LEU A 104 17.43 -15.13 -6.14
CA LEU A 104 17.26 -15.91 -4.91
C LEU A 104 18.22 -15.51 -3.77
N HIS A 105 19.33 -14.83 -4.09
CA HIS A 105 20.29 -14.30 -3.10
C HIS A 105 19.94 -12.90 -2.62
N SER A 106 18.87 -12.29 -3.15
CA SER A 106 18.42 -10.97 -2.73
C SER A 106 17.95 -10.99 -1.27
N SER A 107 18.38 -10.00 -0.49
CA SER A 107 17.85 -9.76 0.86
C SER A 107 16.36 -9.42 0.86
N ALA A 108 15.78 -9.09 -0.30
CA ALA A 108 14.37 -8.78 -0.44
C ALA A 108 13.48 -10.04 -0.54
N ILE A 109 14.05 -11.25 -0.65
CA ILE A 109 13.26 -12.48 -0.78
C ILE A 109 12.33 -12.72 0.41
N SER A 110 12.73 -12.26 1.60
CA SER A 110 11.91 -12.31 2.81
C SER A 110 10.54 -11.64 2.64
N TRP A 111 10.44 -10.60 1.80
CA TRP A 111 9.19 -9.89 1.57
C TRP A 111 8.16 -10.73 0.80
N VAL A 112 8.60 -11.64 -0.07
CA VAL A 112 7.71 -12.56 -0.79
C VAL A 112 7.05 -13.57 0.16
N VAL A 113 7.73 -13.92 1.26
CA VAL A 113 7.19 -14.80 2.31
C VAL A 113 6.31 -14.01 3.28
N ILE A 114 6.74 -12.80 3.64
CA ILE A 114 6.08 -11.96 4.64
C ILE A 114 4.72 -11.46 4.15
N ILE A 115 4.61 -11.05 2.88
CA ILE A 115 3.38 -10.45 2.36
C ILE A 115 2.17 -11.39 2.47
N PRO A 116 2.23 -12.66 2.04
CA PRO A 116 1.12 -13.61 2.20
C PRO A 116 0.73 -13.89 3.66
N VAL A 117 1.67 -13.80 4.59
CA VAL A 117 1.40 -14.02 6.03
C VAL A 117 0.54 -12.89 6.62
N PHE A 118 0.63 -11.69 6.05
CA PHE A 118 -0.13 -10.51 6.50
C PHE A 118 -1.36 -10.20 5.63
N ALA A 119 -1.64 -11.00 4.60
CA ALA A 119 -2.80 -10.88 3.72
C ALA A 119 -4.00 -11.66 4.28
#